data_AF-A0A832IUF0-F1
#
_entry.id   AF-A0A832IUF0-F1
#
_cell.length_a   1.000
_cell.length_b   1.000
_cell.length_c   1.000
_cell.angle_alpha   90.00
_cell.angle_beta   90.00
_cell.angle_gamma   90.00
#
_symmetry.space_group_name_H-M   'P 1'
#
loop_
_entity.id
_entity.type
_entity.pdbx_description
1 polymer ?
#
loop_
_entity_poly.entity_id
_entity_poly.type
_entity_poly.pdbx_seq_one_letter_code
_entity_poly.pdbx_strand_id
1 'polypeptide(L)'
;MNLSIKDIYVKHALGNIFFFLLSLSLLHSEDFTYTITPSKQVVYLHEPLLLTVDLNQTNPDIVLLFHFAIEKHKSYEIKPLFAQHDDSLHHAKHHNRYIIYPLQTGDINITFSLTKRVTNDEKVRYFSSGDRDDFKKLETNDFPIALPPLTIQVKPLPSDTQIVGDYTLDYHIDSHEDKAYTPLSMQVTLKGTGYPPRLSNLVPKRPEYALFSETPEIKTFPSTKGFMTTAKYLFAFSANQSFTLPAMTLHAFNPQTHKSYTLTMPKQDFKIDAVDTHTLVDTFDAPPLLHSDFSWVKNLFIYLMIFTAGYFTAMITKWQRKNTTKNAHPLIEKIQHAKDTKALLQVLMAQDSHRFTSCITHLEKALYDDGKINLNKVKEEAIDLI
;
A
#
# COMPACT_ATOMS: atom_id res chain seq x y z
N MET A 1 61.59 110.29 -1.80
CA MET A 1 61.30 110.06 -0.36
C MET A 1 60.07 109.17 -0.30
N ASN A 2 60.20 107.84 -0.22
CA ASN A 2 60.63 106.99 0.90
C ASN A 2 59.51 106.77 1.95
N LEU A 3 59.24 105.48 2.21
CA LEU A 3 58.45 104.82 3.27
C LEU A 3 56.90 104.87 3.10
N SER A 4 56.16 103.77 2.84
CA SER A 4 56.03 102.44 3.48
C SER A 4 55.52 102.48 4.92
N ILE A 5 54.21 102.22 5.10
CA ILE A 5 53.65 101.59 6.31
C ILE A 5 52.59 100.57 5.89
N LYS A 6 52.94 99.31 6.09
CA LYS A 6 52.07 98.13 6.16
C LYS A 6 51.33 98.14 7.51
N ASP A 7 50.22 97.41 7.49
CA ASP A 7 49.53 96.79 8.64
C ASP A 7 48.75 97.72 9.56
N ILE A 8 47.45 97.44 9.72
CA ILE A 8 46.74 97.22 11.00
C ILE A 8 45.25 96.92 10.70
N TYR A 9 44.72 95.88 11.38
CA TYR A 9 43.35 95.34 11.39
C TYR A 9 43.01 94.13 10.49
N VAL A 10 43.67 93.00 10.78
CA VAL A 10 42.99 91.70 10.89
C VAL A 10 43.15 91.22 12.33
N LYS A 11 42.14 91.50 13.17
CA LYS A 11 41.97 90.90 14.49
C LYS A 11 40.46 90.87 14.73
N HIS A 12 39.94 89.71 15.17
CA HIS A 12 38.51 89.35 15.35
C HIS A 12 37.84 88.48 14.28
N ALA A 13 38.58 87.57 13.61
CA ALA A 13 37.94 86.50 12.81
C ALA A 13 38.51 85.09 13.00
N LEU A 14 39.45 84.86 13.93
CA LEU A 14 40.04 83.52 14.15
C LEU A 14 39.54 82.78 15.41
N GLY A 15 38.87 83.47 16.33
CA GLY A 15 38.44 82.87 17.61
C GLY A 15 37.12 82.07 17.56
N ASN A 16 36.28 82.29 16.54
CA ASN A 16 34.95 81.66 16.43
C ASN A 16 34.84 80.57 15.36
N ILE A 17 35.90 80.31 14.59
CA ILE A 17 35.92 79.24 13.58
C ILE A 17 36.52 77.94 14.17
N PHE A 18 37.30 78.04 15.26
CA PHE A 18 37.92 76.87 15.89
C PHE A 18 37.01 76.11 16.86
N PHE A 19 35.90 76.71 17.31
CA PHE A 19 34.94 76.08 18.23
C PHE A 19 33.71 75.47 17.54
N PHE A 20 33.53 75.69 16.23
CA PHE A 20 32.41 75.13 15.46
C PHE A 20 32.79 73.87 14.66
N LEU A 21 34.05 73.44 14.75
CA LEU A 21 34.59 72.20 14.14
C LEU A 21 34.85 71.11 15.18
N LEU A 22 34.36 71.30 16.42
CA LEU A 22 34.50 70.37 17.54
C LEU A 22 33.12 69.90 18.05
N SER A 23 32.16 69.73 17.14
CA SER A 23 30.87 69.12 17.45
C SER A 23 30.60 67.98 16.47
N LEU A 24 30.52 66.76 17.03
CA LEU A 24 30.18 65.48 16.40
C LEU A 24 31.30 64.76 15.63
N SER A 25 32.39 64.45 16.32
CA SER A 25 33.02 63.14 16.16
C SER A 25 32.77 62.31 17.42
N LEU A 26 31.50 61.89 17.60
CA LEU A 26 31.25 60.66 18.35
C LEU A 26 31.87 59.54 17.53
N LEU A 27 33.15 59.27 17.77
CA LEU A 27 33.79 57.99 17.47
C LEU A 27 33.08 56.94 18.35
N HIS A 28 31.86 56.57 17.97
CA HIS A 28 31.35 55.27 18.36
C HIS A 28 32.19 54.26 17.60
N SER A 29 33.17 53.68 18.30
CA SER A 29 33.78 52.43 17.83
C SER A 29 32.66 51.39 17.87
N GLU A 30 31.99 51.18 16.74
CA GLU A 30 31.08 50.04 16.61
C GLU A 30 31.91 48.76 16.73
N ASP A 31 31.42 47.82 17.53
CA ASP A 31 32.12 46.56 17.81
C ASP A 31 32.22 45.64 16.59
N PHE A 32 31.40 45.92 15.57
CA PHE A 32 31.35 45.19 14.31
C PHE A 32 30.85 46.11 13.20
N THR A 33 31.04 45.68 11.96
CA THR A 33 30.44 46.28 10.75
C THR A 33 29.50 45.28 10.09
N TYR A 34 28.48 45.78 9.40
CA TYR A 34 27.59 44.94 8.60
C TYR A 34 27.38 45.51 7.21
N THR A 35 27.13 44.63 6.23
CA THR A 35 26.73 45.01 4.88
C THR A 35 25.64 44.07 4.40
N ILE A 36 24.53 44.64 3.92
CA ILE A 36 23.40 43.91 3.36
C ILE A 36 23.22 44.37 1.93
N THR A 37 23.59 43.53 0.98
CA THR A 37 23.64 43.89 -0.45
C THR A 37 22.70 43.00 -1.25
N PRO A 38 21.62 43.55 -1.83
CA PRO A 38 20.83 42.84 -2.82
C PRO A 38 21.56 42.80 -4.17
N SER A 39 21.36 41.73 -4.95
CA SER A 39 21.86 41.66 -6.32
C SER A 39 21.15 42.64 -7.25
N LYS A 40 19.88 42.98 -6.96
CA LYS A 40 19.02 43.87 -7.75
C LYS A 40 18.04 44.59 -6.83
N GLN A 41 17.67 45.83 -7.14
CA GLN A 41 16.60 46.55 -6.44
C GLN A 41 15.23 46.39 -7.09
N VAL A 42 15.21 46.06 -8.38
CA VAL A 42 13.99 45.88 -9.17
C VAL A 42 13.98 44.47 -9.73
N VAL A 43 12.91 43.73 -9.46
CA VAL A 43 12.75 42.32 -9.86
C VAL A 43 11.32 42.09 -10.36
N TYR A 44 11.08 41.04 -11.15
CA TYR A 44 9.73 40.59 -11.48
C TYR A 44 9.15 39.72 -10.36
N LEU A 45 7.82 39.60 -10.32
CA LEU A 45 7.15 38.61 -9.46
C LEU A 45 7.73 37.20 -9.73
N HIS A 46 8.04 36.47 -8.67
CA HIS A 46 8.72 35.17 -8.73
C HIS A 46 10.12 35.16 -9.38
N GLU A 47 10.75 36.31 -9.63
CA GLU A 47 12.16 36.37 -10.00
C GLU A 47 13.04 36.22 -8.74
N PRO A 48 14.09 35.39 -8.77
CA PRO A 48 15.01 35.27 -7.64
C PRO A 48 15.82 36.54 -7.42
N LEU A 49 15.82 37.03 -6.19
CA LEU A 49 16.73 38.04 -5.67
C LEU A 49 17.79 37.37 -4.81
N LEU A 50 19.07 37.63 -5.06
CA LEU A 50 20.14 37.22 -4.15
C LEU A 50 20.40 38.31 -3.12
N LEU A 51 20.48 37.92 -1.85
CA LEU A 51 20.87 38.81 -0.77
C LEU A 51 22.17 38.30 -0.15
N THR A 52 23.19 39.16 -0.10
CA THR A 52 24.45 38.90 0.60
C THR A 52 24.46 39.68 1.90
N VAL A 53 24.82 39.02 3.00
CA VAL A 53 24.92 39.60 4.33
C VAL A 53 26.30 39.29 4.87
N ASP A 54 27.08 40.34 5.08
CA ASP A 54 28.42 40.29 5.65
C ASP A 54 28.38 40.94 7.03
N LEU A 55 28.84 40.23 8.06
CA LEU A 55 29.03 40.73 9.42
C LEU A 55 30.50 40.53 9.79
N ASN A 56 31.20 41.58 10.20
CA ASN A 56 32.62 41.51 10.56
C ASN A 56 32.86 42.20 11.90
N GLN A 57 33.35 41.46 12.88
CA GLN A 57 33.82 42.01 14.14
C GLN A 57 35.03 42.95 13.90
N THR A 58 34.98 44.13 14.50
CA THR A 58 36.02 45.16 14.40
C THR A 58 36.68 45.45 15.74
N ASN A 59 35.99 45.21 16.86
CA ASN A 59 36.56 45.38 18.20
C ASN A 59 37.18 44.06 18.69
N PRO A 60 38.52 43.96 18.82
CA PRO A 60 39.18 42.75 19.29
C PRO A 60 39.11 42.55 20.82
N ASP A 61 38.70 43.55 21.61
CA ASP A 61 38.77 43.49 23.07
C ASP A 61 37.64 42.65 23.70
N ILE A 62 36.65 42.28 22.90
CA ILE A 62 35.48 41.51 23.33
C ILE A 62 35.28 40.30 22.42
N VAL A 63 34.51 39.31 22.88
CA VAL A 63 34.08 38.21 22.03
C VAL A 63 32.66 38.49 21.57
N LEU A 64 32.47 38.52 20.25
CA LEU A 64 31.15 38.71 19.66
C LEU A 64 30.62 37.43 19.03
N LEU A 65 29.32 37.22 19.21
CA LEU A 65 28.55 36.26 18.43
C LEU A 65 27.39 37.00 17.78
N PHE A 66 27.09 36.68 16.53
CA PHE A 66 25.98 37.29 15.80
C PHE A 66 24.82 36.33 15.67
N HIS A 67 23.61 36.83 15.92
CA HIS A 67 22.38 36.15 15.55
C HIS A 67 21.64 37.01 14.54
N PHE A 68 21.77 36.65 13.26
CA PHE A 68 21.10 37.31 12.15
C PHE A 68 19.97 36.42 11.61
N ALA A 69 18.81 37.02 11.35
CA ALA A 69 17.73 36.38 10.61
C ALA A 69 16.98 37.41 9.75
N ILE A 70 16.43 36.92 8.65
CA ILE A 70 15.48 37.66 7.83
C ILE A 70 14.09 37.28 8.32
N GLU A 71 13.26 38.27 8.63
CA GLU A 71 11.93 38.02 9.18
C GLU A 71 11.03 37.37 8.14
N LYS A 72 10.19 36.42 8.56
CA LYS A 72 9.24 35.75 7.67
C LYS A 72 8.09 36.71 7.36
N HIS A 73 7.73 36.82 6.08
CA HIS A 73 6.59 37.62 5.66
C HIS A 73 5.85 36.93 4.50
N LYS A 74 4.56 37.25 4.31
CA LYS A 74 3.71 36.66 3.26
C LYS A 74 4.07 37.11 1.84
N SER A 75 4.80 38.21 1.71
CA SER A 75 5.12 38.82 0.41
C SER A 75 6.39 38.24 -0.23
N TYR A 76 7.13 37.38 0.47
CA TYR A 76 8.31 36.74 -0.07
C TYR A 76 8.58 35.36 0.55
N GLU A 77 9.28 34.51 -0.20
CA GLU A 77 9.86 33.25 0.29
C GLU A 77 11.37 33.37 0.36
N ILE A 78 11.99 32.84 1.41
CA ILE A 78 13.45 32.89 1.63
C ILE A 78 13.98 31.46 1.73
N LYS A 79 15.13 31.21 1.08
CA LYS A 79 15.96 30.03 1.34
C LYS A 79 17.43 30.43 1.54
N PRO A 80 18.14 29.81 2.49
CA PRO A 80 19.59 29.95 2.56
C PRO A 80 20.25 29.29 1.35
N LEU A 81 21.27 29.94 0.79
CA LEU A 81 22.06 29.41 -0.32
C LEU A 81 23.46 28.99 0.14
N PHE A 82 24.10 29.82 0.95
CA PHE A 82 25.45 29.61 1.44
C PHE A 82 25.63 30.32 2.78
N ALA A 83 26.39 29.72 3.68
CA ALA A 83 26.79 30.32 4.94
C ALA A 83 28.25 29.95 5.19
N GLN A 84 29.09 30.95 5.42
CA GLN A 84 30.46 30.80 5.85
C GLN A 84 30.65 31.62 7.11
N HIS A 85 30.85 30.93 8.22
CA HIS A 85 31.08 31.54 9.52
C HIS A 85 32.52 31.24 9.94
N ASP A 86 33.27 32.30 10.19
CA ASP A 86 34.54 32.27 10.90
C ASP A 86 34.24 32.78 12.31
N ASP A 87 34.06 31.86 13.25
CA ASP A 87 33.80 32.20 14.65
C ASP A 87 35.10 32.26 15.46
N SER A 88 36.21 32.62 14.81
CA SER A 88 37.49 32.86 15.49
C SER A 88 37.32 33.87 16.60
N LEU A 89 37.88 33.56 17.77
CA LEU A 89 37.82 34.41 18.95
C LEU A 89 38.33 35.82 18.60
N HIS A 90 37.58 36.85 18.97
CA HIS A 90 37.84 38.27 18.66
C HIS A 90 37.79 38.69 17.18
N HIS A 91 37.51 37.76 16.27
CA HIS A 91 37.55 37.99 14.82
C HIS A 91 36.36 37.36 14.10
N ALA A 92 35.18 37.37 14.73
CA ALA A 92 33.98 36.77 14.15
C ALA A 92 33.62 37.39 12.79
N LYS A 93 33.47 36.57 11.74
CA LYS A 93 33.04 36.99 10.40
C LYS A 93 31.98 36.05 9.85
N HIS A 94 30.82 36.58 9.48
CA HIS A 94 29.74 35.81 8.87
C HIS A 94 29.48 36.31 7.46
N HIS A 95 29.64 35.44 6.47
CA HIS A 95 29.25 35.67 5.08
C HIS A 95 28.08 34.75 4.73
N ASN A 96 26.87 35.32 4.65
CA ASN A 96 25.64 34.61 4.38
C ASN A 96 25.05 35.04 3.05
N ARG A 97 24.57 34.08 2.25
CA ARG A 97 23.83 34.35 1.02
C ARG A 97 22.47 33.68 1.06
N TYR A 98 21.46 34.44 0.69
CA TYR A 98 20.07 33.99 0.63
C TYR A 98 19.53 34.18 -0.78
N ILE A 99 18.57 33.32 -1.14
CA ILE A 99 17.71 33.53 -2.30
C ILE A 99 16.32 33.89 -1.80
N ILE A 100 15.78 34.98 -2.34
CA ILE A 100 14.49 35.55 -1.97
C ILE A 100 13.61 35.60 -3.20
N TYR A 101 12.39 35.08 -3.10
CA TYR A 101 11.39 35.14 -4.17
C TYR A 101 10.24 36.05 -3.74
N PRO A 102 9.98 37.15 -4.46
CA PRO A 102 8.80 37.96 -4.20
C PRO A 102 7.55 37.22 -4.65
N LEU A 103 6.52 37.25 -3.80
CA LEU A 103 5.21 36.60 -3.99
C LEU A 103 4.09 37.62 -4.25
N GLN A 104 4.40 38.92 -4.21
CA GLN A 104 3.47 40.03 -4.44
C GLN A 104 4.15 41.10 -5.31
N THR A 105 3.35 41.89 -6.03
CA THR A 105 3.83 43.02 -6.83
C THR A 105 3.84 44.32 -6.02
N GLY A 106 4.57 45.33 -6.50
CA GLY A 106 4.73 46.62 -5.83
C GLY A 106 5.97 46.67 -4.94
N ASP A 107 6.01 47.64 -4.03
CA ASP A 107 7.14 47.84 -3.13
C ASP A 107 7.04 46.89 -1.93
N ILE A 108 8.10 46.10 -1.74
CA ILE A 108 8.20 45.12 -0.65
C ILE A 108 9.36 45.51 0.25
N ASN A 109 9.08 45.58 1.56
CA ASN A 109 10.10 45.76 2.58
C ASN A 109 10.51 44.40 3.15
N ILE A 110 11.80 44.08 3.04
CA ILE A 110 12.41 42.91 3.69
C ILE A 110 13.01 43.40 5.01
N THR A 111 12.51 42.86 6.12
CA THR A 111 12.94 43.23 7.47
C THR A 111 13.94 42.22 8.04
N PHE A 112 14.82 42.71 8.92
CA PHE A 112 15.94 41.94 9.45
C PHE A 112 15.96 42.04 10.98
N SER A 113 16.31 40.94 11.63
CA SER A 113 16.62 40.90 13.05
C SER A 113 18.10 40.58 13.24
N LEU A 114 18.83 41.46 13.92
CA LEU A 114 20.23 41.23 14.30
C LEU A 114 20.38 41.41 15.81
N THR A 115 20.93 40.40 16.48
CA THR A 115 21.34 40.51 17.87
C THR A 115 22.85 40.31 17.97
N LYS A 116 23.54 41.31 18.52
CA LYS A 116 24.94 41.22 18.91
C LYS A 116 25.01 40.61 20.31
N ARG A 117 25.71 39.50 20.47
CA ARG A 117 25.94 38.89 21.77
C ARG A 117 27.38 39.12 22.19
N VAL A 118 27.57 39.71 23.37
CA VAL A 118 28.90 40.00 23.91
C VAL A 118 29.22 38.99 25.01
N THR A 119 30.41 38.40 24.95
CA THR A 119 30.97 37.54 26.00
C THR A 119 32.47 37.78 26.16
N ASN A 120 33.13 37.00 27.04
CA ASN A 120 34.54 37.10 27.33
C ASN A 120 35.22 35.72 27.30
N ASP A 121 36.55 35.72 27.26
CA ASP A 121 37.37 34.52 27.10
C ASP A 121 37.19 33.51 28.22
N GLU A 122 36.98 33.97 29.46
CA GLU A 122 36.76 33.11 30.62
C GLU A 122 35.48 32.29 30.45
N LYS A 123 34.38 32.95 30.08
CA LYS A 123 33.08 32.33 29.84
C LYS A 123 33.12 31.37 28.65
N VAL A 124 33.84 31.74 27.58
CA VAL A 124 34.04 30.86 26.41
C VAL A 124 34.87 29.63 26.78
N ARG A 125 35.96 29.80 27.53
CA ARG A 125 36.81 28.70 27.99
C ARG A 125 36.08 27.76 28.93
N TYR A 126 35.32 28.30 29.89
CA TYR A 126 34.50 27.50 30.79
C TYR A 126 33.46 26.68 30.01
N PHE A 127 32.73 27.31 29.07
CA PHE A 127 31.78 26.62 28.19
C PHE A 127 32.46 25.51 27.35
N SER A 128 33.67 25.77 26.85
CA SER A 128 34.43 24.84 26.01
C SER A 128 35.07 23.69 26.80
N SER A 129 35.29 23.86 28.10
CA SER A 129 35.89 22.85 28.99
C SER A 129 34.99 21.64 29.24
N GLY A 130 33.68 21.76 28.96
CA GLY A 130 32.76 20.63 28.94
C GLY A 130 32.58 19.94 30.28
N ASP A 131 32.66 20.69 31.38
CA ASP A 131 32.43 20.18 32.74
C ASP A 131 31.08 19.42 32.77
N ARG A 132 31.17 18.10 32.99
CA ARG A 132 30.11 17.14 32.60
C ARG A 132 28.94 17.11 33.57
N ASP A 133 29.12 17.65 34.76
CA ASP A 133 28.14 17.56 35.84
C ASP A 133 27.15 18.73 35.83
N ASP A 134 27.47 19.85 35.18
CA ASP A 134 26.60 21.03 35.02
C ASP A 134 26.79 21.67 33.63
N PHE A 135 26.07 21.19 32.61
CA PHE A 135 26.09 21.83 31.29
C PHE A 135 25.46 23.24 31.36
N LYS A 136 26.29 24.25 31.61
CA LYS A 136 25.88 25.66 31.62
C LYS A 136 26.00 26.22 30.20
N LYS A 137 24.90 26.79 29.71
CA LYS A 137 24.87 27.54 28.44
C LYS A 137 25.86 28.70 28.50
N LEU A 138 26.54 28.99 27.38
CA LEU A 138 27.43 30.15 27.28
C LEU A 138 26.69 31.43 27.66
N GLU A 139 27.18 32.09 28.71
CA GLU A 139 26.65 33.36 29.18
C GLU A 139 27.03 34.48 28.22
N THR A 140 26.02 35.23 27.79
CA THR A 140 26.13 36.31 26.81
C THR A 140 25.23 37.48 27.22
N ASN A 141 25.68 38.69 26.92
CA ASN A 141 24.86 39.90 26.98
C ASN A 141 24.34 40.20 25.57
N ASP A 142 23.02 40.09 25.38
CA ASP A 142 22.36 40.22 24.08
C ASP A 142 21.91 41.67 23.85
N PHE A 143 22.37 42.27 22.76
CA PHE A 143 22.01 43.63 22.33
C PHE A 143 21.33 43.58 20.97
N PRO A 144 20.02 43.89 20.86
CA PRO A 144 19.35 43.99 19.57
C PRO A 144 19.88 45.20 18.81
N ILE A 145 20.15 45.01 17.52
CA ILE A 145 20.62 46.04 16.60
C ILE A 145 19.49 46.34 15.62
N ALA A 146 19.06 47.60 15.57
CA ALA A 146 18.07 48.05 14.60
C ALA A 146 18.70 48.15 13.21
N LEU A 147 18.20 47.35 12.27
CA LEU A 147 18.61 47.38 10.87
C LEU A 147 17.51 48.05 10.03
N PRO A 148 17.87 48.92 9.06
CA PRO A 148 16.88 49.45 8.14
C PRO A 148 16.31 48.34 7.26
N PRO A 149 14.99 48.38 6.93
CA PRO A 149 14.43 47.43 5.98
C PRO A 149 15.03 47.63 4.59
N LEU A 150 15.17 46.54 3.84
CA LEU A 150 15.52 46.60 2.43
C LEU A 150 14.25 46.69 1.60
N THR A 151 14.04 47.84 0.95
CA THR A 151 12.94 48.01 -0.01
C THR A 151 13.35 47.50 -1.39
N ILE A 152 12.52 46.63 -1.97
CA ILE A 152 12.64 46.15 -3.36
C ILE A 152 11.37 46.48 -4.13
N GLN A 153 11.52 46.79 -5.42
CA GLN A 153 10.39 47.06 -6.31
C GLN A 153 10.08 45.81 -7.14
N VAL A 154 8.86 45.30 -7.04
CA VAL A 154 8.43 44.09 -7.75
C VAL A 154 7.50 44.43 -8.92
N LYS A 155 7.98 44.17 -10.13
CA LYS A 155 7.23 44.34 -11.38
C LYS A 155 6.25 43.18 -11.60
N PRO A 156 5.06 43.45 -12.18
CA PRO A 156 4.17 42.39 -12.61
C PRO A 156 4.80 41.58 -13.76
N LEU A 157 4.39 40.33 -13.89
CA LEU A 157 4.75 39.48 -15.03
C LEU A 157 3.96 39.92 -16.28
N PRO A 158 4.47 39.61 -17.49
CA PRO A 158 3.66 39.71 -18.70
C PRO A 158 2.35 38.91 -18.58
N SER A 159 1.31 39.36 -19.29
CA SER A 159 0.01 38.68 -19.30
C SER A 159 0.16 37.20 -19.65
N ASP A 160 -0.69 36.38 -19.04
CA ASP A 160 -0.78 34.93 -19.27
C ASP A 160 0.46 34.11 -18.89
N THR A 161 1.45 34.69 -18.19
CA THR A 161 2.62 33.95 -17.70
C THR A 161 2.21 32.89 -16.68
N GLN A 162 2.51 31.62 -16.97
CA GLN A 162 2.25 30.48 -16.09
C GLN A 162 3.52 29.98 -15.39
N ILE A 163 4.69 30.15 -16.03
CA ILE A 163 5.98 29.68 -15.55
C ILE A 163 6.98 30.84 -15.53
N VAL A 164 7.74 30.97 -14.45
CA VAL A 164 8.77 32.01 -14.32
C VAL A 164 10.15 31.38 -14.17
N GLY A 165 10.99 31.56 -15.18
CA GLY A 165 12.34 31.01 -15.24
C GLY A 165 12.74 30.54 -16.63
N ASP A 166 13.79 29.74 -16.67
CA ASP A 166 14.30 29.07 -17.86
C ASP A 166 14.08 27.56 -17.71
N TYR A 167 12.96 27.11 -18.26
CA TYR A 167 12.46 25.73 -18.23
C TYR A 167 12.39 25.14 -19.62
N THR A 168 12.66 23.84 -19.70
CA THR A 168 12.33 22.96 -20.81
C THR A 168 11.17 22.03 -20.42
N LEU A 169 10.38 21.65 -21.41
CA LEU A 169 9.29 20.68 -21.28
C LEU A 169 9.68 19.40 -22.02
N ASP A 170 9.51 18.28 -21.34
CA ASP A 170 9.66 16.94 -21.88
C ASP A 170 8.44 16.11 -21.48
N TYR A 171 8.10 15.10 -22.27
CA TYR A 171 6.97 14.22 -21.99
C TYR A 171 7.24 12.79 -22.45
N HIS A 172 6.69 11.83 -21.71
CA HIS A 172 6.80 10.41 -21.98
C HIS A 172 5.41 9.79 -21.93
N ILE A 173 5.11 8.92 -22.90
CA ILE A 173 3.87 8.17 -23.01
C ILE A 173 4.27 6.72 -23.22
N ASP A 174 3.76 5.83 -22.37
CA ASP A 174 4.17 4.42 -22.37
C ASP A 174 3.65 3.68 -23.61
N SER A 175 2.40 3.95 -24.01
CA SER A 175 1.78 3.41 -25.22
C SER A 175 0.75 4.38 -25.81
N HIS A 176 0.60 4.35 -27.13
CA HIS A 176 -0.46 5.04 -27.88
C HIS A 176 -1.64 4.12 -28.24
N GLU A 177 -1.53 2.82 -27.93
CA GLU A 177 -2.52 1.81 -28.27
C GLU A 177 -2.73 0.85 -27.09
N ASP A 178 -3.99 0.66 -26.71
CA ASP A 178 -4.37 -0.27 -25.65
C ASP A 178 -5.86 -0.67 -25.78
N LYS A 179 -6.34 -1.56 -24.92
CA LYS A 179 -7.73 -2.01 -24.87
C LYS A 179 -8.61 -1.01 -24.13
N ALA A 180 -9.92 -1.07 -24.34
CA ALA A 180 -10.86 -0.27 -23.58
C ALA A 180 -10.71 -0.51 -22.06
N TYR A 181 -10.80 0.59 -21.30
CA TYR A 181 -10.72 0.66 -19.84
C TYR A 181 -9.34 0.39 -19.22
N THR A 182 -8.29 0.09 -19.99
CA THR A 182 -6.94 -0.01 -19.44
C THR A 182 -6.31 1.38 -19.23
N PRO A 183 -5.44 1.54 -18.23
CA PRO A 183 -4.80 2.82 -17.93
C PRO A 183 -3.62 3.07 -18.88
N LEU A 184 -3.70 4.16 -19.63
CA LEU A 184 -2.60 4.72 -20.43
C LEU A 184 -1.82 5.75 -19.60
N SER A 185 -0.56 5.47 -19.31
CA SER A 185 0.28 6.36 -18.51
C SER A 185 0.95 7.46 -19.34
N MET A 186 1.04 8.66 -18.77
CA MET A 186 1.80 9.78 -19.32
C MET A 186 2.53 10.53 -18.20
N GLN A 187 3.79 10.86 -18.45
CA GLN A 187 4.60 11.73 -17.59
C GLN A 187 4.94 13.01 -18.34
N VAL A 188 4.71 14.17 -17.71
CA VAL A 188 5.22 15.47 -18.18
C VAL A 188 6.29 15.96 -17.20
N THR A 189 7.45 16.35 -17.72
CA THR A 189 8.59 16.80 -16.94
C THR A 189 8.95 18.23 -17.32
N LEU A 190 8.93 19.14 -16.34
CA LEU A 190 9.49 20.49 -16.47
C LEU A 190 10.83 20.54 -15.74
N LYS A 191 11.90 20.86 -16.47
CA LYS A 191 13.26 20.95 -15.91
C LYS A 191 13.87 22.31 -16.24
N GLY A 192 14.45 22.98 -15.25
CA GLY A 192 14.94 24.33 -15.47
C GLY A 192 15.45 25.05 -14.24
N THR A 193 15.73 26.35 -14.41
CA THR A 193 16.08 27.27 -13.33
C THR A 193 15.03 28.36 -13.19
N GLY A 194 14.42 28.50 -12.02
CA GLY A 194 13.39 29.51 -11.79
C GLY A 194 12.58 29.29 -10.53
N TYR A 195 11.39 29.90 -10.47
CA TYR A 195 10.44 29.63 -9.39
C TYR A 195 9.69 28.33 -9.66
N PRO A 196 9.49 27.45 -8.67
CA PRO A 196 9.02 26.10 -8.91
C PRO A 196 7.59 26.11 -9.49
N PRO A 197 7.35 25.51 -10.67
CA PRO A 197 6.06 25.57 -11.32
C PRO A 197 5.04 24.75 -10.52
N ARG A 198 3.91 25.37 -10.17
CA ARG A 198 2.78 24.72 -9.50
C ARG A 198 1.55 24.81 -10.39
N LEU A 199 1.51 23.99 -11.44
CA LEU A 199 0.44 23.99 -12.42
C LEU A 199 -0.66 23.01 -12.00
N SER A 200 -1.89 23.47 -11.83
CA SER A 200 -2.98 22.66 -11.29
C SER A 200 -3.85 21.94 -12.33
N ASN A 201 -3.68 22.20 -13.64
CA ASN A 201 -4.47 21.55 -14.70
C ASN A 201 -3.70 21.55 -16.04
N LEU A 202 -2.57 20.85 -16.11
CA LEU A 202 -1.84 20.71 -17.37
C LEU A 202 -2.70 20.04 -18.44
N VAL A 203 -3.35 18.94 -18.07
CA VAL A 203 -4.17 18.13 -18.96
C VAL A 203 -5.65 18.47 -18.74
N PRO A 204 -6.42 18.83 -19.79
CA PRO A 204 -7.83 19.13 -19.63
C PRO A 204 -8.62 17.87 -19.28
N LYS A 205 -9.64 18.00 -18.42
CA LYS A 205 -10.65 16.96 -18.21
C LYS A 205 -11.65 16.98 -19.36
N ARG A 206 -11.97 15.83 -19.92
CA ARG A 206 -12.92 15.69 -21.03
C ARG A 206 -13.76 14.42 -20.89
N PRO A 207 -14.96 14.33 -21.52
CA PRO A 207 -15.82 13.17 -21.38
C PRO A 207 -15.30 11.90 -22.09
N GLU A 208 -14.39 12.02 -23.05
CA GLU A 208 -13.88 10.90 -23.84
C GLU A 208 -12.93 9.98 -23.03
N TYR A 209 -12.41 10.46 -21.89
CA TYR A 209 -11.53 9.68 -21.01
C TYR A 209 -11.68 10.09 -19.54
N ALA A 210 -11.51 9.13 -18.64
CA ALA A 210 -11.26 9.40 -17.23
C ALA A 210 -9.79 9.80 -17.05
N LEU A 211 -9.56 10.97 -16.46
CA LEU A 211 -8.23 11.49 -16.13
C LEU A 211 -7.91 11.25 -14.66
N PHE A 212 -6.86 10.49 -14.41
CA PHE A 212 -6.24 10.34 -13.11
C PHE A 212 -4.94 11.15 -13.08
N SER A 213 -4.70 11.87 -11.99
CA SER A 213 -3.52 12.72 -11.81
C SER A 213 -3.06 12.67 -10.37
N GLU A 214 -1.76 12.56 -10.17
CA GLU A 214 -1.15 12.64 -8.85
C GLU A 214 -0.71 14.08 -8.52
N THR A 215 -0.43 14.33 -7.24
CA THR A 215 0.25 15.57 -6.84
C THR A 215 1.64 15.62 -7.47
N PRO A 216 2.04 16.74 -8.10
CA PRO A 216 3.31 16.80 -8.81
C PRO A 216 4.50 16.62 -7.88
N GLU A 217 5.47 15.80 -8.31
CA GLU A 217 6.74 15.63 -7.62
C GLU A 217 7.68 16.78 -8.01
N ILE A 218 7.86 17.75 -7.11
CA ILE A 218 8.69 18.94 -7.36
C ILE A 218 9.98 18.83 -6.54
N LYS A 219 11.11 18.62 -7.23
CA LYS A 219 12.46 18.64 -6.63
C LYS A 219 13.13 19.97 -6.93
N THR A 220 13.58 20.67 -5.90
CA THR A 220 14.23 21.99 -6.01
C THR A 220 15.56 22.01 -5.29
N PHE A 221 16.58 22.57 -5.94
CA PHE A 221 17.88 22.84 -5.33
C PHE A 221 18.22 24.33 -5.47
N PRO A 222 18.59 25.03 -4.38
CA PRO A 222 19.00 26.43 -4.45
C PRO A 222 20.29 26.59 -5.25
N SER A 223 20.30 27.56 -6.17
CA SER A 223 21.48 27.97 -6.93
C SER A 223 21.56 29.50 -6.98
N THR A 224 22.70 30.03 -7.41
CA THR A 224 22.90 31.48 -7.59
C THR A 224 22.01 32.08 -8.68
N LYS A 225 21.43 31.27 -9.58
CA LYS A 225 20.59 31.74 -10.69
C LYS A 225 19.09 31.59 -10.44
N GLY A 226 18.68 30.97 -9.33
CA GLY A 226 17.32 30.49 -9.13
C GLY A 226 17.28 29.10 -8.51
N PHE A 227 16.10 28.50 -8.32
CA PHE A 227 16.00 27.09 -7.98
C PHE A 227 16.19 26.25 -9.23
N MET A 228 17.17 25.37 -9.21
CA MET A 228 17.23 24.26 -10.15
C MET A 228 16.07 23.32 -9.81
N THR A 229 15.08 23.30 -10.68
CA THR A 229 13.81 22.62 -10.43
C THR A 229 13.61 21.50 -11.45
N THR A 230 13.17 20.35 -10.96
CA THR A 230 12.58 19.27 -11.76
C THR A 230 11.20 18.99 -11.21
N ALA A 231 10.16 19.32 -11.98
CA ALA A 231 8.77 19.05 -11.63
C ALA A 231 8.23 17.95 -12.55
N LYS A 232 7.77 16.84 -11.95
CA LYS A 232 7.15 15.73 -12.66
C LYS A 232 5.66 15.69 -12.39
N TYR A 233 4.89 15.56 -13.45
CA TYR A 233 3.44 15.43 -13.43
C TYR A 233 3.08 14.08 -14.03
N LEU A 234 2.42 13.23 -13.24
CA LEU A 234 2.02 11.89 -13.63
C LEU A 234 0.51 11.87 -13.89
N PHE A 235 0.15 11.32 -15.04
CA PHE A 235 -1.23 11.18 -15.50
C PHE A 235 -1.48 9.74 -15.92
N ALA A 236 -2.71 9.28 -15.71
CA ALA A 236 -3.22 8.07 -16.33
C ALA A 236 -4.58 8.36 -16.97
N PHE A 237 -4.78 7.85 -18.18
CA PHE A 237 -6.01 7.99 -18.95
C PHE A 237 -6.69 6.62 -19.05
N SER A 238 -8.00 6.56 -18.80
CA SER A 238 -8.80 5.36 -19.07
C SER A 238 -9.98 5.75 -19.97
N ALA A 239 -10.10 5.10 -21.12
CA ALA A 239 -11.09 5.42 -22.13
C ALA A 239 -11.72 4.15 -22.69
N ASN A 240 -12.95 4.26 -23.21
CA ASN A 240 -13.64 3.16 -23.89
C ASN A 240 -13.56 3.23 -25.42
N GLN A 241 -13.09 4.35 -25.95
CA GLN A 241 -12.98 4.65 -27.38
C GLN A 241 -11.71 5.46 -27.64
N SER A 242 -11.22 5.40 -28.88
CA SER A 242 -10.07 6.19 -29.33
C SER A 242 -10.33 7.68 -29.10
N PHE A 243 -9.31 8.38 -28.64
CA PHE A 243 -9.40 9.80 -28.33
C PHE A 243 -8.14 10.55 -28.73
N THR A 244 -8.27 11.87 -28.81
CA THR A 244 -7.17 12.78 -29.09
C THR A 244 -6.94 13.68 -27.90
N LEU A 245 -5.72 13.69 -27.38
CA LEU A 245 -5.26 14.71 -26.45
C LEU A 245 -4.87 15.98 -27.25
N PRO A 246 -5.48 17.14 -26.98
CA PRO A 246 -5.18 18.38 -27.70
C PRO A 246 -3.73 18.81 -27.45
N ALA A 247 -3.17 19.57 -28.39
CA ALA A 247 -1.90 20.23 -28.18
C ALA A 247 -1.98 21.16 -26.96
N MET A 248 -0.92 21.18 -26.17
CA MET A 248 -0.79 22.01 -24.97
C MET A 248 0.28 23.06 -25.22
N THR A 249 0.03 24.29 -24.77
CA THR A 249 1.01 25.38 -24.77
C THR A 249 1.06 25.98 -23.38
N LEU A 250 2.27 26.07 -22.83
CA LEU A 250 2.53 26.77 -21.58
C LEU A 250 3.30 28.04 -21.87
N HIS A 251 2.84 29.14 -21.28
CA HIS A 251 3.48 30.45 -21.42
C HIS A 251 4.49 30.64 -20.29
N ALA A 252 5.75 30.82 -20.66
CA ALA A 252 6.85 31.02 -19.75
C ALA A 252 7.48 32.40 -19.95
N PHE A 253 8.02 32.97 -18.87
CA PHE A 253 8.77 34.21 -18.90
C PHE A 253 10.12 33.99 -18.22
N ASN A 254 11.20 34.40 -18.90
CA ASN A 254 12.55 34.34 -18.35
C ASN A 254 12.98 35.74 -17.87
N PRO A 255 13.06 35.98 -16.54
CA PRO A 255 13.46 37.28 -15.98
C PRO A 255 14.93 37.64 -16.19
N GLN A 256 15.79 36.69 -16.60
CA GLN A 256 17.20 37.00 -16.91
C GLN A 256 17.34 37.57 -18.32
N THR A 257 16.55 37.09 -19.27
CA THR A 257 16.58 37.53 -20.67
C THR A 257 15.49 38.55 -21.00
N HIS A 258 14.54 38.78 -20.08
CA HIS A 258 13.35 39.61 -20.26
C HIS A 258 12.48 39.17 -21.45
N LYS A 259 12.51 37.87 -21.79
CA LYS A 259 11.78 37.31 -22.93
C LYS A 259 10.73 36.31 -22.47
N SER A 260 9.53 36.45 -23.01
CA SER A 260 8.52 35.40 -22.97
C SER A 260 8.78 34.36 -24.05
N TYR A 261 8.48 33.11 -23.74
CA TYR A 261 8.60 31.99 -24.66
C TYR A 261 7.54 30.94 -24.33
N THR A 262 7.36 29.97 -25.22
CA THR A 262 6.33 28.94 -25.11
C THR A 262 6.95 27.56 -25.02
N LEU A 263 6.34 26.72 -24.19
CA LEU A 263 6.64 25.30 -24.07
C LEU A 263 5.45 24.52 -24.60
N THR A 264 5.66 23.75 -25.66
CA THR A 264 4.58 23.10 -26.39
C THR A 264 4.69 21.58 -26.30
N MET A 265 3.56 20.93 -26.07
CA MET A 265 3.39 19.49 -26.28
C MET A 265 2.44 19.33 -27.48
N PRO A 266 2.84 18.62 -28.54
CA PRO A 266 1.98 18.45 -29.72
C PRO A 266 0.77 17.57 -29.39
N LYS A 267 -0.24 17.64 -30.25
CA LYS A 267 -1.43 16.78 -30.21
C LYS A 267 -0.99 15.30 -30.16
N GLN A 268 -1.64 14.49 -29.33
CA GLN A 268 -1.41 13.06 -29.23
C GLN A 268 -2.68 12.29 -29.56
N ASP A 269 -2.58 11.29 -30.43
CA ASP A 269 -3.68 10.40 -30.77
C ASP A 269 -3.51 9.06 -30.05
N PHE A 270 -4.60 8.54 -29.48
CA PHE A 270 -4.64 7.26 -28.77
C PHE A 270 -5.66 6.36 -29.42
N LYS A 271 -5.24 5.14 -29.78
CA LYS A 271 -6.10 4.12 -30.35
C LYS A 271 -6.56 3.16 -29.26
N ILE A 272 -7.87 3.02 -29.09
CA ILE A 272 -8.46 2.13 -28.08
C ILE A 272 -9.21 1.02 -28.78
N ASP A 273 -8.76 -0.21 -28.61
CA ASP A 273 -9.44 -1.39 -29.14
C ASP A 273 -10.59 -1.79 -28.21
N ALA A 274 -11.78 -2.02 -28.80
CA ALA A 274 -12.92 -2.48 -28.04
C ALA A 274 -12.62 -3.83 -27.37
N VAL A 275 -12.98 -3.97 -26.09
CA VAL A 275 -12.85 -5.25 -25.40
C VAL A 275 -13.96 -6.19 -25.90
N ASP A 276 -13.59 -7.41 -26.25
CA ASP A 276 -14.55 -8.45 -26.63
C ASP A 276 -15.40 -8.83 -25.41
N THR A 277 -16.63 -8.33 -25.38
CA THR A 277 -17.58 -8.56 -24.29
C THR A 277 -17.94 -10.03 -24.13
N HIS A 278 -17.81 -10.86 -25.18
CA HIS A 278 -18.08 -12.30 -25.09
C HIS A 278 -17.07 -13.05 -24.22
N THR A 279 -15.87 -12.49 -24.03
CA THR A 279 -14.82 -13.06 -23.17
C THR A 279 -14.91 -12.59 -21.71
N LEU A 280 -15.68 -11.54 -21.42
CA LEU A 280 -15.83 -10.96 -20.08
C LEU A 280 -16.95 -11.60 -19.26
N VAL A 281 -17.92 -12.23 -19.93
CA VAL A 281 -19.01 -12.92 -19.25
C VAL A 281 -18.53 -14.31 -18.87
N ASP A 282 -18.52 -14.61 -17.58
CA ASP A 282 -18.26 -15.96 -17.10
C ASP A 282 -19.26 -16.92 -17.76
N THR A 283 -18.73 -17.79 -18.62
CA THR A 283 -19.51 -18.86 -19.26
C THR A 283 -19.76 -20.03 -18.30
N PHE A 284 -19.12 -19.99 -17.13
CA PHE A 284 -19.19 -21.02 -16.11
C PHE A 284 -19.71 -20.43 -14.80
N ASP A 285 -20.82 -20.98 -14.31
CA ASP A 285 -21.39 -20.63 -13.01
C ASP A 285 -20.54 -21.31 -11.90
N ALA A 286 -19.74 -20.51 -11.18
CA ALA A 286 -18.92 -20.99 -10.07
C ALA A 286 -19.51 -20.52 -8.72
N PRO A 287 -19.74 -21.43 -7.75
CA PRO A 287 -19.45 -22.87 -7.79
C PRO A 287 -20.44 -23.66 -8.68
N PRO A 288 -20.01 -24.80 -9.26
CA PRO A 288 -20.91 -25.68 -9.99
C PRO A 288 -22.12 -26.01 -9.10
N LEU A 289 -23.32 -26.01 -9.70
CA LEU A 289 -24.55 -26.44 -9.03
C LEU A 289 -24.26 -27.73 -8.25
N LEU A 290 -24.53 -27.72 -6.94
CA LEU A 290 -24.30 -28.84 -6.01
C LEU A 290 -24.71 -30.16 -6.68
N HIS A 291 -23.72 -30.90 -7.19
CA HIS A 291 -23.95 -32.25 -7.69
C HIS A 291 -24.34 -33.09 -6.48
N SER A 292 -25.64 -33.31 -6.31
CA SER A 292 -26.17 -34.16 -5.25
C SER A 292 -25.76 -35.60 -5.58
N ASP A 293 -24.77 -36.12 -4.86
CA ASP A 293 -24.35 -37.50 -4.99
C ASP A 293 -25.42 -38.44 -4.39
N PHE A 294 -26.31 -38.94 -5.25
CA PHE A 294 -27.35 -39.90 -4.87
C PHE A 294 -26.83 -41.34 -4.68
N SER A 295 -25.50 -41.57 -4.75
CA SER A 295 -24.91 -42.89 -4.52
C SER A 295 -25.26 -43.45 -3.14
N TRP A 296 -25.41 -42.58 -2.14
CA TRP A 296 -25.83 -42.99 -0.80
C TRP A 296 -27.25 -43.59 -0.77
N VAL A 297 -28.17 -43.07 -1.60
CA VAL A 297 -29.55 -43.58 -1.71
C VAL A 297 -29.54 -44.99 -2.30
N LYS A 298 -28.74 -45.22 -3.35
CA LYS A 298 -28.57 -46.56 -3.93
C LYS A 298 -28.04 -47.56 -2.89
N ASN A 299 -27.02 -47.16 -2.12
CA ASN A 299 -26.46 -48.01 -1.08
C ASN A 299 -27.49 -48.30 0.04
N LEU A 300 -28.28 -47.30 0.44
CA LEU A 300 -29.38 -47.47 1.38
C LEU A 300 -30.39 -48.53 0.90
N PHE A 301 -30.81 -48.46 -0.36
CA PHE A 301 -31.72 -49.44 -0.95
C PHE A 301 -31.14 -50.86 -0.99
N ILE A 302 -29.84 -51.00 -1.28
CA ILE A 302 -29.16 -52.30 -1.26
C ILE A 302 -29.15 -52.88 0.16
N TYR A 303 -28.83 -52.08 1.18
CA TYR A 303 -28.85 -52.54 2.57
C TYR A 303 -30.26 -52.95 3.02
N LEU A 304 -31.29 -52.20 2.63
CA LEU A 304 -32.68 -52.54 2.93
C LEU A 304 -33.09 -53.88 2.30
N MET A 305 -32.68 -54.14 1.05
CA MET A 305 -32.92 -55.40 0.35
C MET A 305 -32.24 -56.58 1.05
N ILE A 306 -30.97 -56.44 1.45
CA ILE A 306 -30.24 -57.50 2.17
C ILE A 306 -30.91 -57.78 3.53
N PHE A 307 -31.31 -56.74 4.25
CA PHE A 307 -31.97 -56.89 5.55
C PHE A 307 -33.31 -57.63 5.43
N THR A 308 -34.16 -57.24 4.46
CA THR A 308 -35.45 -57.89 4.22
C THR A 308 -35.29 -59.35 3.79
N ALA A 309 -34.34 -59.65 2.90
CA ALA A 309 -34.02 -61.02 2.51
C ALA A 309 -33.58 -61.89 3.70
N GLY A 310 -32.71 -61.36 4.57
CA GLY A 310 -32.30 -62.04 5.80
C GLY A 310 -33.47 -62.32 6.74
N TYR A 311 -34.36 -61.34 6.93
CA TYR A 311 -35.55 -61.48 7.77
C TYR A 311 -36.49 -62.60 7.28
N PHE A 312 -36.81 -62.64 5.98
CA PHE A 312 -37.66 -63.69 5.40
C PHE A 312 -37.02 -65.07 5.50
N THR A 313 -35.70 -65.17 5.29
CA THR A 313 -34.98 -66.46 5.40
C THR A 313 -35.07 -67.06 6.80
N ALA A 314 -34.95 -66.23 7.85
CA ALA A 314 -35.11 -66.65 9.23
C ALA A 314 -36.54 -67.10 9.55
N MET A 315 -37.54 -66.47 8.94
CA MET A 315 -38.95 -66.81 9.13
C MET A 315 -39.29 -68.19 8.53
N ILE A 316 -38.81 -68.47 7.31
CA ILE A 316 -39.07 -69.75 6.60
C ILE A 316 -38.43 -70.93 7.35
N THR A 317 -37.18 -70.78 7.80
CA THR A 317 -36.46 -71.85 8.52
C THR A 317 -37.13 -72.25 9.84
N LYS A 318 -37.76 -71.29 10.53
CA LYS A 318 -38.52 -71.57 11.75
C LYS A 318 -39.79 -72.40 11.49
N TRP A 319 -40.39 -72.26 10.29
CA TRP A 319 -41.65 -72.91 9.96
C TRP A 319 -41.47 -74.39 9.56
N GLN A 320 -40.38 -74.74 8.88
CA GLN A 320 -40.11 -76.11 8.43
C GLN A 320 -39.72 -77.09 9.54
N ARG A 321 -39.13 -76.62 10.65
CA ARG A 321 -38.68 -77.49 11.75
C ARG A 321 -39.81 -78.06 12.63
N LYS A 322 -41.06 -77.63 12.45
CA LYS A 322 -42.18 -78.00 13.34
C LYS A 322 -42.97 -79.26 12.89
N ASN A 323 -42.70 -79.82 11.71
CA ASN A 323 -43.62 -80.78 11.05
C ASN A 323 -43.11 -82.23 10.86
N THR A 324 -42.04 -82.69 11.53
CA THR A 324 -41.49 -84.05 11.27
C THR A 324 -41.07 -84.82 12.53
N THR A 325 -42.03 -85.43 13.26
CA THR A 325 -41.84 -86.62 14.12
C THR A 325 -43.19 -87.28 14.52
N LYS A 326 -43.47 -88.52 14.05
CA LYS A 326 -44.29 -89.58 14.72
C LYS A 326 -44.18 -90.96 14.00
N ASN A 327 -44.11 -92.05 14.77
CA ASN A 327 -43.54 -93.40 14.51
C ASN A 327 -44.55 -94.54 14.21
N ALA A 328 -44.07 -95.74 13.80
CA ALA A 328 -44.77 -97.06 13.85
C ALA A 328 -43.83 -98.21 14.35
N HIS A 329 -44.40 -99.29 14.92
CA HIS A 329 -43.76 -100.35 15.76
C HIS A 329 -43.04 -101.49 14.97
N PRO A 330 -41.86 -101.99 15.40
CA PRO A 330 -40.98 -102.86 14.58
C PRO A 330 -41.44 -104.32 14.36
N LEU A 331 -42.41 -104.84 15.12
CA LEU A 331 -42.85 -106.24 14.99
C LEU A 331 -43.82 -106.45 13.81
N ILE A 332 -44.61 -105.42 13.49
CA ILE A 332 -45.53 -105.39 12.34
C ILE A 332 -44.74 -105.51 11.04
N GLU A 333 -43.61 -104.81 10.96
CA GLU A 333 -42.74 -104.82 9.78
C GLU A 333 -42.19 -106.23 9.50
N LYS A 334 -41.81 -107.00 10.53
CA LYS A 334 -41.30 -108.37 10.38
C LYS A 334 -42.35 -109.37 9.89
N ILE A 335 -43.61 -109.24 10.33
CA ILE A 335 -44.70 -110.12 9.87
C ILE A 335 -45.03 -109.84 8.40
N GLN A 336 -45.13 -108.56 8.02
CA GLN A 336 -45.47 -108.19 6.64
C GLN A 336 -44.43 -108.71 5.64
N HIS A 337 -43.14 -108.65 5.98
CA HIS A 337 -42.05 -109.06 5.09
C HIS A 337 -41.81 -110.57 4.97
N ALA A 338 -42.42 -111.43 5.78
CA ALA A 338 -42.20 -112.88 5.72
C ALA A 338 -42.79 -113.50 4.43
N LYS A 339 -41.96 -113.86 3.44
CA LYS A 339 -42.45 -114.25 2.10
C LYS A 339 -43.10 -115.63 2.04
N ASP A 340 -42.65 -116.54 2.90
CA ASP A 340 -43.01 -117.96 2.82
C ASP A 340 -43.58 -118.47 4.15
N THR A 341 -44.45 -119.49 4.07
CA THR A 341 -45.14 -120.10 5.22
C THR A 341 -44.18 -120.51 6.33
N LYS A 342 -43.01 -121.06 5.97
CA LYS A 342 -41.98 -121.49 6.93
C LYS A 342 -41.34 -120.30 7.67
N ALA A 343 -41.10 -119.19 6.98
CA ALA A 343 -40.50 -118.00 7.57
C ALA A 343 -41.47 -117.33 8.55
N LEU A 344 -42.75 -117.25 8.19
CA LEU A 344 -43.79 -116.71 9.07
C LEU A 344 -43.94 -117.57 10.32
N LEU A 345 -43.97 -118.89 10.17
CA LEU A 345 -44.05 -119.83 11.29
C LEU A 345 -42.89 -119.63 12.28
N GLN A 346 -41.65 -119.52 11.79
CA GLN A 346 -40.48 -119.29 12.65
C GLN A 346 -40.57 -117.96 13.42
N VAL A 347 -41.03 -116.88 12.80
CA VAL A 347 -41.20 -115.58 13.47
C VAL A 347 -42.25 -115.66 14.58
N LEU A 348 -43.36 -116.34 14.33
CA LEU A 348 -44.44 -116.49 15.31
C LEU A 348 -44.07 -117.46 16.44
N MET A 349 -43.40 -118.57 16.15
CA MET A 349 -42.91 -119.50 17.18
C MET A 349 -41.85 -118.86 18.07
N ALA A 350 -40.96 -118.02 17.52
CA ALA A 350 -39.92 -117.36 18.30
C ALA A 350 -40.46 -116.36 19.34
N GLN A 351 -41.70 -115.89 19.18
CA GLN A 351 -42.35 -115.05 20.20
C GLN A 351 -42.90 -115.84 21.39
N ASP A 352 -43.02 -117.17 21.28
CA ASP A 352 -43.45 -118.09 22.35
C ASP A 352 -44.70 -117.60 23.12
N SER A 353 -45.66 -117.02 22.38
CA SER A 353 -46.88 -116.41 22.92
C SER A 353 -48.11 -117.21 22.53
N HIS A 354 -48.91 -117.57 23.54
CA HIS A 354 -50.16 -118.32 23.38
C HIS A 354 -51.19 -117.65 22.44
N ARG A 355 -51.05 -116.34 22.17
CA ARG A 355 -51.94 -115.62 21.26
C ARG A 355 -51.81 -116.08 19.81
N PHE A 356 -50.63 -116.55 19.41
CA PHE A 356 -50.37 -116.96 18.02
C PHE A 356 -50.52 -118.46 17.79
N THR A 357 -50.91 -119.23 18.82
CA THR A 357 -51.02 -120.69 18.71
C THR A 357 -51.92 -121.12 17.56
N SER A 358 -53.07 -120.45 17.37
CA SER A 358 -53.97 -120.77 16.26
C SER A 358 -53.31 -120.55 14.88
N CYS A 359 -52.61 -119.42 14.71
CA CYS A 359 -51.86 -119.13 13.48
C CYS A 359 -50.74 -120.14 13.23
N ILE A 360 -50.02 -120.55 14.28
CA ILE A 360 -48.94 -121.55 14.22
C ILE A 360 -49.49 -122.91 13.77
N THR A 361 -50.58 -123.40 14.38
CA THR A 361 -51.18 -124.70 14.01
C THR A 361 -51.69 -124.72 12.57
N HIS A 362 -52.26 -123.61 12.11
CA HIS A 362 -52.69 -123.47 10.71
C HIS A 362 -51.51 -123.53 9.74
N LEU A 363 -50.40 -122.86 10.07
CA LEU A 363 -49.19 -122.86 9.25
C LEU A 363 -48.49 -124.22 9.23
N GLU A 364 -48.43 -124.94 10.36
CA GLU A 364 -47.85 -126.30 10.43
C GLU A 364 -48.62 -127.32 9.60
N LYS A 365 -49.95 -127.32 9.71
CA LYS A 365 -50.79 -128.25 8.95
C LYS A 365 -50.64 -128.05 7.43
N ALA A 366 -50.45 -126.82 7.00
CA ALA A 366 -50.22 -126.52 5.59
C ALA A 366 -48.83 -126.97 5.11
N LEU A 367 -47.83 -127.00 5.99
CA LEU A 367 -46.45 -127.36 5.66
C LEU A 367 -46.22 -128.88 5.65
N TYR A 368 -46.86 -129.64 6.54
CA TYR A 368 -46.57 -131.05 6.74
C TYR A 368 -47.69 -132.02 6.29
N ASP A 369 -48.94 -131.55 6.19
CA ASP A 369 -50.13 -132.39 5.91
C ASP A 369 -50.80 -132.08 4.55
N ASP A 370 -50.03 -131.55 3.59
CA ASP A 370 -50.42 -131.20 2.21
C ASP A 370 -51.69 -130.30 2.10
N GLY A 371 -51.90 -129.46 3.13
CA GLY A 371 -53.01 -128.51 3.20
C GLY A 371 -52.72 -127.19 2.46
N LYS A 372 -53.62 -126.74 1.57
CA LYS A 372 -53.50 -125.43 0.91
C LYS A 372 -53.87 -124.28 1.88
N ILE A 373 -53.00 -123.28 2.03
CA ILE A 373 -53.21 -122.08 2.87
C ILE A 373 -52.97 -120.76 2.11
N ASN A 374 -53.67 -119.69 2.52
CA ASN A 374 -53.42 -118.32 2.06
C ASN A 374 -52.62 -117.53 3.13
N LEU A 375 -51.35 -117.27 2.84
CA LEU A 375 -50.39 -116.64 3.76
C LEU A 375 -50.79 -115.22 4.20
N ASN A 376 -51.38 -114.41 3.30
CA ASN A 376 -51.67 -113.02 3.59
C ASN A 376 -52.74 -112.87 4.68
N LYS A 377 -53.73 -113.75 4.66
CA LYS A 377 -54.79 -113.75 5.66
C LYS A 377 -54.23 -114.05 7.07
N VAL A 378 -53.31 -115.01 7.16
CA VAL A 378 -52.66 -115.37 8.43
C VAL A 378 -51.75 -114.24 8.93
N LYS A 379 -51.12 -113.47 8.04
CA LYS A 379 -50.33 -112.29 8.42
C LYS A 379 -51.17 -111.18 9.03
N GLU A 380 -52.31 -110.86 8.41
CA GLU A 380 -53.22 -109.82 8.93
C GLU A 380 -53.73 -110.22 10.32
N GLU A 381 -54.17 -111.47 10.47
CA GLU A 381 -54.63 -111.99 11.75
C GLU A 381 -53.54 -111.96 12.83
N ALA A 382 -52.28 -112.23 12.46
CA ALA A 382 -51.15 -112.09 13.37
C ALA A 382 -50.80 -110.63 13.72
N ILE A 383 -51.03 -109.66 12.81
CA ILE A 383 -50.80 -108.23 13.08
C ILE A 383 -51.89 -107.66 13.98
N ASP A 384 -53.15 -108.05 13.78
CA ASP A 384 -54.28 -107.60 14.60
C ASP A 384 -54.18 -108.07 16.06
N LEU A 385 -53.39 -109.12 16.32
CA LEU A 385 -53.11 -109.65 17.66
C LEU A 385 -51.95 -108.93 18.39
N ILE A 386 -51.26 -107.98 17.72
CA ILE A 386 -50.22 -107.09 18.28
C ILE A 386 -50.85 -105.77 18.71
#